data_AF-A0A1Z4I9W7-F1
#
_entry.id   AF-A0A1Z4I9W7-F1
#
_cell.length_a   1.000
_cell.length_b   1.000
_cell.length_c   1.000
_cell.angle_alpha   90.00
_cell.angle_beta   90.00
_cell.angle_gamma   90.00
#
_symmetry.space_group_name_H-M   'P 1'
#
loop_
_entity.id
_entity.type
_entity.pdbx_description
1 polymer ?
#
loop_
_entity_poly.entity_id
_entity_poly.type
_entity_poly.pdbx_seq_one_letter_code
_entity_poly.pdbx_strand_id
1 'polypeptide(L)'
;MNQLAIHLTLHGAIVLLIGLLSGIPYGTAITHKKSEDIVRGWRVAHSGLSMGGTTMIAISAVLSNLELNPVLGAILVWSSVISGYGFCIALPYGAWMGHRGLTSEKPVQNKVVYTGNMIGAIGSLISTLVLVFGCLITIW
;
A
#
# COMPACT_ATOMS: atom_id res chain seq x y z
N MET A 1 -10.25 -8.46 -20.16
CA MET A 1 -9.40 -8.52 -18.96
C MET A 1 -10.15 -9.26 -17.86
N ASN A 2 -9.46 -10.09 -17.07
CA ASN A 2 -10.00 -10.73 -15.87
C ASN A 2 -10.63 -9.65 -14.95
N GLN A 3 -11.84 -9.87 -14.43
CA GLN A 3 -12.50 -8.90 -13.52
C GLN A 3 -11.61 -8.55 -12.32
N LEU A 4 -10.88 -9.54 -11.78
CA LEU A 4 -9.92 -9.33 -10.70
C LEU A 4 -8.78 -8.37 -11.10
N ALA A 5 -8.30 -8.44 -12.35
CA ALA A 5 -7.29 -7.53 -12.85
C ALA A 5 -7.82 -6.09 -12.94
N ILE A 6 -9.07 -5.91 -13.39
CA ILE A 6 -9.71 -4.59 -13.45
C ILE A 6 -9.86 -4.01 -12.03
N HIS A 7 -10.31 -4.81 -11.06
CA HIS A 7 -10.37 -4.38 -9.66
C HIS A 7 -9.00 -3.97 -9.13
N LEU A 8 -7.96 -4.78 -9.36
CA LEU A 8 -6.62 -4.47 -8.88
C LEU A 8 -6.06 -3.20 -9.54
N THR A 9 -6.31 -2.99 -10.84
CA THR A 9 -5.96 -1.74 -11.55
C THR A 9 -6.68 -0.54 -10.94
N LEU A 10 -7.99 -0.62 -10.73
CA LEU A 10 -8.79 0.46 -10.16
C LEU A 10 -8.28 0.87 -8.77
N HIS A 11 -8.14 -0.11 -7.87
CA HIS A 11 -7.69 0.17 -6.50
C HIS A 11 -6.22 0.60 -6.48
N GLY A 12 -5.37 0.04 -7.34
CA GLY A 12 -3.99 0.48 -7.52
C GLY A 12 -3.90 1.94 -7.97
N ALA A 13 -4.76 2.36 -8.90
CA ALA A 13 -4.85 3.75 -9.33
C ALA A 13 -5.32 4.69 -8.21
N ILE A 14 -6.26 4.26 -7.36
CA ILE A 14 -6.70 5.02 -6.19
C ILE A 14 -5.55 5.19 -5.18
N VAL A 15 -4.84 4.10 -4.85
CA VAL A 15 -3.68 4.14 -3.93
C VAL A 15 -2.58 5.04 -4.50
N LEU A 16 -2.29 4.93 -5.80
CA LEU A 16 -1.34 5.79 -6.50
C LEU A 16 -1.77 7.27 -6.41
N LEU A 17 -3.05 7.58 -6.66
CA LEU A 17 -3.58 8.93 -6.54
C LEU A 17 -3.37 9.50 -5.14
N ILE A 18 -3.65 8.73 -4.08
CA ILE A 18 -3.43 9.16 -2.69
C ILE A 18 -1.93 9.40 -2.42
N GLY A 19 -1.05 8.56 -2.96
CA GLY A 19 0.39 8.76 -2.88
C GLY A 19 0.86 10.05 -3.57
N LEU A 20 0.36 10.31 -4.78
CA LEU A 20 0.67 11.55 -5.51
C LEU A 20 0.15 12.79 -4.76
N LEU A 21 -1.07 12.74 -4.24
CA LEU A 21 -1.65 13.83 -3.45
C LEU A 21 -0.88 14.06 -2.14
N SER A 22 -0.29 13.02 -1.54
CA SER A 22 0.61 13.13 -0.38
C SER A 22 1.91 13.90 -0.69
N GLY A 23 2.23 14.12 -1.97
CA GLY A 23 3.32 15.00 -2.40
C GLY A 23 3.07 16.48 -2.05
N ILE A 24 1.80 16.92 -1.96
CA ILE A 24 1.43 18.30 -1.60
C ILE A 24 1.82 18.63 -0.15
N PRO A 25 1.38 17.87 0.87
CA PRO A 25 1.82 18.11 2.25
C PRO A 25 3.31 17.83 2.43
N TYR A 26 3.91 16.92 1.65
CA TYR A 26 5.36 16.74 1.64
C TYR A 26 6.11 18.00 1.21
N GLY A 27 5.76 18.57 0.05
CA GLY A 27 6.35 19.82 -0.45
C GLY A 27 6.13 20.98 0.53
N THR A 28 4.92 21.08 1.09
CA THR A 28 4.59 22.07 2.13
C THR A 28 5.48 21.92 3.37
N ALA A 29 5.73 20.71 3.84
CA ALA A 29 6.57 20.46 4.99
C ALA A 29 8.02 20.92 4.77
N ILE A 30 8.56 20.71 3.56
CA ILE A 30 9.91 21.17 3.17
C ILE A 30 9.96 22.70 3.14
N THR A 31 9.05 23.34 2.40
CA THR A 31 9.07 24.79 2.19
C THR A 31 8.86 25.57 3.49
N HIS A 32 8.12 24.99 4.43
CA HIS A 32 7.89 25.57 5.76
C HIS A 32 8.92 25.14 6.81
N LYS A 33 10.02 24.48 6.41
CA LYS A 33 11.11 24.03 7.29
C LYS A 33 10.59 23.29 8.54
N LYS A 34 9.62 22.38 8.34
CA LYS A 34 9.14 21.51 9.42
C LYS A 34 10.28 20.59 9.88
N SER A 35 10.11 19.97 11.04
CA SER A 35 11.11 19.03 11.57
C SER A 35 11.36 17.87 10.59
N GLU A 36 12.58 17.35 10.58
CA GLU A 36 12.98 16.22 9.73
C GLU A 36 12.07 15.01 9.90
N ASP A 37 11.52 14.79 11.09
CA ASP A 37 10.56 13.73 11.34
C ASP A 37 9.26 13.90 10.57
N ILE A 38 8.73 15.11 10.48
CA ILE A 38 7.51 15.39 9.71
C ILE A 38 7.81 15.26 8.21
N VAL A 39 8.93 15.84 7.75
CA VAL A 39 9.37 15.76 6.35
C VAL A 39 9.56 14.31 5.92
N ARG A 40 10.24 13.50 6.73
CA ARG A 40 10.39 12.05 6.49
C ARG A 40 9.05 11.32 6.53
N GLY A 41 8.10 11.76 7.35
CA GLY A 41 6.74 11.22 7.41
C GLY A 41 6.05 11.31 6.06
N TRP A 42 5.95 12.53 5.56
CA TRP A 42 5.31 12.80 4.28
C TRP A 42 6.08 12.24 3.09
N ARG A 43 7.42 12.19 3.16
CA ARG A 43 8.24 11.50 2.15
C ARG A 43 7.84 10.03 2.02
N VAL A 44 7.73 9.31 3.14
CA VAL A 44 7.33 7.89 3.16
C VAL A 44 5.90 7.72 2.67
N ALA A 45 4.97 8.59 3.08
CA ALA A 45 3.58 8.54 2.59
C ALA A 45 3.50 8.74 1.07
N HIS A 46 4.21 9.74 0.54
CA HIS A 46 4.27 10.02 -0.89
C HIS A 46 4.89 8.84 -1.67
N SER A 47 6.14 8.49 -1.36
CA SER A 47 6.85 7.47 -2.13
C SER A 47 6.27 6.07 -1.93
N GLY A 48 5.91 5.72 -0.69
CA GLY A 48 5.41 4.39 -0.34
C GLY A 48 4.08 4.07 -1.02
N LEU A 49 3.13 5.00 -1.00
CA LEU A 49 1.84 4.81 -1.66
C LEU A 49 1.95 4.87 -3.18
N SER A 50 2.80 5.75 -3.73
CA SER A 50 3.04 5.76 -5.18
C SER A 50 3.63 4.43 -5.66
N MET A 51 4.66 3.91 -4.98
CA MET A 51 5.22 2.59 -5.31
C MET A 51 4.20 1.46 -5.12
N GLY A 52 3.43 1.48 -4.02
CA GLY A 52 2.39 0.48 -3.76
C GLY A 52 1.32 0.45 -4.84
N GLY A 53 0.77 1.61 -5.21
CA GLY A 53 -0.25 1.71 -6.26
C GLY A 53 0.28 1.29 -7.63
N THR A 54 1.49 1.72 -8.00
CA THR A 54 2.15 1.28 -9.25
C THR A 54 2.42 -0.22 -9.24
N THR A 55 2.79 -0.81 -8.10
CA THR A 55 3.00 -2.25 -7.97
C THR A 55 1.70 -3.02 -8.20
N MET A 56 0.59 -2.56 -7.63
CA MET A 56 -0.74 -3.16 -7.88
C MET A 56 -1.10 -3.13 -9.37
N ILE A 57 -0.86 -2.01 -10.05
CA ILE A 57 -1.10 -1.88 -11.51
C ILE A 57 -0.17 -2.80 -12.31
N ALA A 58 1.09 -2.95 -11.91
CA ALA A 58 2.02 -3.87 -12.57
C ALA A 58 1.58 -5.34 -12.41
N ILE A 59 1.15 -5.73 -11.20
CA ILE A 59 0.63 -7.07 -10.93
C ILE A 59 -0.64 -7.34 -11.75
N SER A 60 -1.55 -6.37 -11.86
CA SER A 60 -2.78 -6.55 -12.62
C SER A 60 -2.53 -6.80 -14.11
N ALA A 61 -1.46 -6.22 -14.67
CA ALA A 61 -1.08 -6.42 -16.07
C ALA A 61 -0.60 -7.84 -16.39
N VAL A 62 -0.03 -8.55 -15.41
CA VAL A 62 0.47 -9.93 -15.58
C VAL A 62 -0.50 -10.98 -15.04
N LEU A 63 -1.59 -10.58 -14.37
CA LEU A 63 -2.49 -11.49 -13.66
C LEU A 63 -3.13 -12.55 -14.59
N SER A 64 -3.40 -12.22 -15.86
CA SER A 64 -3.95 -13.17 -16.83
C SER A 64 -2.94 -14.21 -17.31
N ASN A 65 -1.66 -14.01 -17.05
CA ASN A 65 -0.60 -14.93 -17.45
C ASN A 65 -0.26 -15.93 -16.35
N LEU A 66 -0.88 -15.82 -15.17
CA LEU A 66 -0.64 -16.71 -14.04
C LEU A 66 -1.69 -17.83 -14.01
N GLU A 67 -1.26 -19.06 -13.78
CA GLU A 67 -2.13 -20.25 -13.67
C GLU A 67 -2.82 -20.37 -12.28
N LEU A 68 -3.32 -19.24 -11.76
CA LEU A 68 -4.01 -19.21 -10.47
C LEU A 68 -5.46 -19.68 -10.60
N ASN A 69 -5.88 -20.58 -9.71
CA ASN A 69 -7.30 -20.88 -9.55
C ASN A 69 -8.06 -19.63 -9.02
N PRO A 70 -9.41 -19.58 -9.14
CA PRO A 70 -10.20 -18.40 -8.77
C PRO A 70 -9.98 -17.94 -7.33
N VAL A 71 -9.76 -18.87 -6.40
CA VAL A 71 -9.55 -18.57 -4.97
C VAL A 71 -8.20 -17.86 -4.78
N LEU A 72 -7.11 -18.41 -5.33
CA LEU A 72 -5.79 -17.81 -5.20
C LEU A 72 -5.71 -16.46 -5.90
N GLY A 73 -6.32 -16.31 -7.08
CA GLY A 73 -6.43 -15.02 -7.75
C GLY A 73 -7.15 -13.98 -6.90
N ALA A 74 -8.25 -14.36 -6.23
CA ALA A 74 -8.96 -13.49 -5.32
C ALA A 74 -8.13 -13.14 -4.07
N ILE A 75 -7.41 -14.10 -3.48
CA ILE A 75 -6.53 -13.85 -2.33
C ILE A 75 -5.44 -12.84 -2.72
N LEU A 76 -4.77 -13.03 -3.85
CA LEU A 76 -3.73 -12.10 -4.34
C LEU A 76 -4.30 -10.69 -4.48
N VAL A 77 -5.42 -10.52 -5.18
CA VAL A 77 -6.00 -9.21 -5.44
C VAL A 77 -6.49 -8.55 -4.14
N TRP A 78 -7.30 -9.24 -3.35
CA TRP A 78 -7.93 -8.60 -2.18
C TRP A 78 -6.95 -8.37 -1.04
N SER A 79 -5.92 -9.21 -0.86
CA SER A 79 -4.85 -8.92 0.11
C SER A 79 -4.00 -7.72 -0.31
N SER A 80 -3.71 -7.55 -1.62
CA SER A 80 -3.11 -6.33 -2.17
C SER A 80 -3.96 -5.09 -1.90
N VAL A 81 -5.27 -5.17 -2.15
CA VAL A 81 -6.21 -4.05 -1.96
C VAL A 81 -6.30 -3.66 -0.49
N ILE A 82 -6.51 -4.63 0.41
CA ILE A 82 -6.56 -4.41 1.87
C ILE A 82 -5.24 -3.78 2.34
N SER A 83 -4.11 -4.27 1.85
CA SER A 83 -2.80 -3.71 2.15
C SER A 83 -2.69 -2.24 1.74
N GLY A 84 -3.04 -1.95 0.48
CA GLY A 84 -2.99 -0.59 -0.06
C GLY A 84 -3.80 0.40 0.78
N TYR A 85 -5.04 0.04 1.12
CA TYR A 85 -5.88 0.90 1.95
C TYR A 85 -5.40 1.02 3.41
N GLY A 86 -4.83 -0.04 3.99
CA GLY A 86 -4.19 0.02 5.30
C GLY A 86 -3.09 1.09 5.34
N PHE A 87 -2.24 1.13 4.31
CA PHE A 87 -1.20 2.15 4.19
C PHE A 87 -1.74 3.53 3.81
N CYS A 88 -2.80 3.63 3.00
CA CYS A 88 -3.44 4.91 2.68
C CYS A 88 -3.94 5.65 3.92
N ILE A 89 -4.27 4.92 4.98
CA ILE A 89 -4.61 5.50 6.27
C ILE A 89 -3.33 5.73 7.08
N ALA A 90 -2.53 4.68 7.30
CA ALA A 90 -1.42 4.74 8.25
C ALA A 90 -0.36 5.79 7.89
N LEU A 91 0.07 5.86 6.63
CA LEU A 91 1.20 6.69 6.25
C LEU A 91 0.86 8.18 6.26
N PRO A 92 -0.22 8.66 5.60
CA PRO A 92 -0.58 10.07 5.65
C PRO A 92 -1.01 10.51 7.05
N TYR A 93 -1.80 9.70 7.75
CA TYR A 93 -2.25 10.04 9.11
C TYR A 93 -1.08 10.06 10.11
N GLY A 94 -0.15 9.11 10.00
CA GLY A 94 1.05 9.09 10.83
C GLY A 94 1.97 10.28 10.55
N ALA A 95 2.14 10.65 9.28
CA ALA A 95 2.89 11.84 8.91
C ALA A 95 2.26 13.13 9.46
N TRP A 96 0.93 13.23 9.43
CA TRP A 96 0.19 14.34 10.01
C TRP A 96 0.38 14.42 11.53
N MET A 97 0.15 13.31 12.23
CA MET A 97 0.16 13.27 13.69
C MET A 97 1.56 13.18 14.30
N GLY A 98 2.61 13.07 13.47
CA GLY A 98 3.98 12.87 13.95
C GLY A 98 4.21 11.49 14.57
N HIS A 99 3.39 10.49 14.22
CA HIS A 99 3.49 9.13 14.73
C HIS A 99 3.88 8.14 13.64
N ARG A 100 4.65 7.12 14.01
CA ARG A 100 5.12 6.09 13.09
C ARG A 100 4.36 4.77 13.21
N GLY A 101 3.62 4.56 14.29
CA GLY A 101 2.88 3.30 14.50
C GLY A 101 3.82 2.10 14.51
N LEU A 102 4.95 2.20 15.21
CA LEU A 102 5.91 1.09 15.38
C LEU A 102 5.58 0.23 16.61
N THR A 103 4.83 0.79 17.56
CA THR A 103 4.32 0.09 18.74
C THR A 103 2.82 0.34 18.85
N SER A 104 2.10 -0.52 19.57
CA SER A 104 0.67 -0.35 19.87
C SER A 104 0.43 0.52 21.13
N GLU A 105 1.46 1.22 21.59
CA GLU A 105 1.38 2.03 22.79
C GLU A 105 0.55 3.30 22.57
N LYS A 106 0.13 3.92 23.67
CA LYS A 106 -0.51 5.24 23.66
C LYS A 106 0.40 6.25 22.94
N PRO A 107 -0.15 7.30 22.29
CA PRO A 107 -1.56 7.70 22.29
C PRO A 107 -2.41 6.98 21.22
N VAL A 108 -3.73 7.18 21.22
CA VAL A 108 -4.67 6.47 20.32
C VAL A 108 -4.32 6.66 18.84
N GLN A 109 -3.81 7.84 18.48
CA GLN A 109 -3.35 8.16 17.13
C GLN A 109 -2.26 7.20 16.67
N ASN A 110 -1.29 6.88 17.55
CA ASN A 110 -0.24 5.92 17.25
C ASN A 110 -0.79 4.50 17.05
N LYS A 111 -1.81 4.10 17.83
CA LYS A 111 -2.51 2.82 17.63
C LYS A 111 -3.19 2.74 16.26
N VAL A 112 -3.83 3.82 15.80
CA VAL A 112 -4.46 3.85 14.46
C VAL A 112 -3.41 3.63 13.37
N VAL A 113 -2.27 4.33 13.46
CA VAL A 113 -1.15 4.17 12.52
C VAL A 113 -0.60 2.76 12.57
N TYR A 114 -0.38 2.21 13.77
CA TYR A 114 0.12 0.85 13.97
C TYR A 114 -0.80 -0.19 13.33
N THR A 115 -2.11 -0.11 13.59
CA THR A 115 -3.10 -1.04 13.03
C THR A 115 -3.11 -0.96 11.50
N GLY A 116 -3.11 0.24 10.92
CA GLY A 116 -3.07 0.39 9.46
C GLY A 116 -1.76 -0.16 8.86
N ASN A 117 -0.62 0.06 9.51
CA ASN A 117 0.66 -0.52 9.10
C ASN A 117 0.66 -2.06 9.18
N MET A 118 0.06 -2.64 10.22
CA MET A 118 -0.05 -4.10 10.34
C MET A 118 -0.95 -4.72 9.28
N ILE A 119 -2.11 -4.09 9.00
CA ILE A 119 -2.99 -4.52 7.91
C ILE A 119 -2.25 -4.42 6.57
N GLY A 120 -1.56 -3.30 6.34
CA GLY A 120 -0.67 -3.09 5.20
C GLY A 120 0.38 -4.20 5.03
N ALA A 121 1.17 -4.42 6.08
CA ALA A 121 2.26 -5.38 6.06
C ALA A 121 1.79 -6.83 5.86
N ILE A 122 0.73 -7.25 6.57
CA ILE A 122 0.20 -8.61 6.45
C ILE A 122 -0.42 -8.83 5.07
N GLY A 123 -1.22 -7.88 4.58
CA GLY A 123 -1.85 -8.00 3.27
C GLY A 123 -0.83 -8.04 2.13
N SER A 124 0.21 -7.20 2.18
CA SER A 124 1.28 -7.20 1.18
C SER A 124 2.11 -8.48 1.22
N LEU A 125 2.39 -9.03 2.41
CA LEU A 125 3.09 -10.30 2.55
C LEU A 125 2.28 -11.45 1.94
N ILE A 126 0.99 -11.57 2.28
CA ILE A 126 0.10 -12.59 1.70
C ILE A 126 0.04 -12.45 0.18
N SER A 127 -0.20 -11.24 -0.34
CA SER A 127 -0.28 -11.00 -1.77
C SER A 127 1.02 -11.38 -2.50
N THR A 128 2.17 -11.05 -1.92
CA THR A 128 3.47 -11.31 -2.54
C THR A 128 3.78 -12.81 -2.52
N LEU A 129 3.46 -13.52 -1.44
CA LEU A 129 3.62 -14.98 -1.38
C LEU A 129 2.75 -15.69 -2.42
N VAL A 130 1.49 -15.26 -2.60
CA VAL A 130 0.61 -15.83 -3.62
C VAL A 130 1.07 -15.48 -5.03
N LEU A 131 1.61 -14.27 -5.25
CA LEU A 131 2.22 -13.90 -6.53
C LEU A 131 3.41 -14.80 -6.86
N VAL A 132 4.33 -15.00 -5.92
CA VAL A 132 5.49 -15.90 -6.09
C VAL A 132 5.03 -17.33 -6.38
N PHE A 133 4.06 -17.84 -5.60
CA PHE A 133 3.48 -19.16 -5.85
C PHE A 133 2.85 -19.27 -7.23
N GLY A 134 2.09 -18.25 -7.65
CA GLY A 134 1.49 -18.16 -8.98
C GLY A 134 2.52 -18.19 -10.09
N CYS A 135 3.62 -17.45 -9.95
CA CYS A 135 4.74 -17.51 -10.89
C CYS A 135 5.35 -18.90 -10.95
N LEU A 136 5.58 -19.55 -9.80
CA LEU A 136 6.17 -20.89 -9.73
C LEU A 136 5.30 -21.91 -10.48
N ILE A 137 4.01 -21.99 -10.19
CA ILE A 137 3.15 -22.98 -10.85
C ILE A 137 2.94 -22.70 -12.35
N THR A 138 3.17 -21.48 -12.81
CA THR A 138 3.03 -21.11 -14.23
C THR A 138 4.24 -21.54 -15.07
N ILE A 139 5.41 -21.66 -14.46
CA ILE A 139 6.66 -21.98 -15.18
C ILE A 139 7.02 -23.48 -15.14
N TRP A 140 6.30 -24.29 -14.36
CA TRP A 140 6.50 -25.72 -14.18
C TRP A 140 5.32 -26.50 -14.74
#